data_AF-A0A9P1MPQ7-F1
#
_entry.id   AF-A0A9P1MPQ7-F1
#
_cell.length_a   1.000
_cell.length_b   1.000
_cell.length_c   1.000
_cell.angle_alpha   90.00
_cell.angle_beta   90.00
_cell.angle_gamma   90.00
#
_symmetry.space_group_name_H-M   'P 1'
#
loop_
_entity.id
_entity.type
_entity.pdbx_description
1 polymer ?
#
loop_
_entity_poly.entity_id
_entity_poly.type
_entity_poly.pdbx_seq_one_letter_code
_entity_poly.pdbx_strand_id
1 'polypeptide(L)'
;MLPDLSPHLHTRECNFLIDLLHKCHEEKQLGKMFGQCSYWDEAVWQCTKKERIWRRDNNPKYSRRRIELRNLPESYWTPVLQRLRDEGKID
;
A
#
# COMPACT_ATOMS: atom_id res chain seq x y z
N MET A 1 1.71 2.56 -15.24
CA MET A 1 3.07 2.24 -14.72
C MET A 1 2.92 1.71 -13.30
N LEU A 2 3.49 0.55 -13.00
CA LEU A 2 3.51 0.00 -11.65
C LEU A 2 4.38 0.89 -10.74
N PRO A 3 3.96 1.25 -9.52
CA PRO A 3 4.82 1.97 -8.59
C PRO A 3 5.99 1.08 -8.13
N ASP A 4 7.14 1.70 -7.85
CA ASP A 4 8.23 1.04 -7.14
C ASP A 4 7.75 0.68 -5.73
N LEU A 5 7.83 -0.61 -5.37
CA LEU A 5 7.33 -1.17 -4.11
C LEU A 5 8.41 -1.25 -3.02
N SER A 6 9.52 -0.53 -3.18
CA SER A 6 10.56 -0.47 -2.16
C SER A 6 10.00 0.06 -0.83
N PRO A 7 10.27 -0.60 0.32
CA PRO A 7 9.54 -0.36 1.57
C PRO A 7 9.72 1.06 2.13
N HIS A 8 10.87 1.69 1.87
CA HIS A 8 11.14 3.07 2.31
C HIS A 8 10.34 4.12 1.53
N LEU A 9 9.67 3.74 0.45
CA LEU A 9 8.88 4.65 -0.39
C LEU A 9 7.43 4.73 0.04
N HIS A 10 6.93 3.88 0.95
CA HIS A 10 5.51 3.80 1.28
C HIS A 10 5.25 3.95 2.78
N THR A 11 4.00 4.29 3.08
CA THR A 11 3.42 4.31 4.43
C THR A 11 3.37 2.91 5.03
N ARG A 12 3.34 2.83 6.37
CA ARG A 12 3.30 1.58 7.11
C ARG A 12 2.17 0.65 6.66
N GLU A 13 0.99 1.21 6.40
CA GLU A 13 -0.22 0.50 6.01
C GLU A 13 -0.08 -0.10 4.61
N CYS A 14 0.45 0.65 3.64
CA CYS A 14 0.70 0.11 2.30
C CYS A 14 1.86 -0.91 2.31
N ASN A 15 2.90 -0.70 3.11
CA ASN A 15 3.98 -1.67 3.26
C ASN A 15 3.49 -3.01 3.81
N PHE A 16 2.55 -3.02 4.75
CA PHE A 16 1.95 -4.25 5.24
C PHE A 16 1.27 -5.05 4.12
N LEU A 17 0.57 -4.38 3.20
CA LEU A 17 -0.03 -5.04 2.02
C LEU A 17 1.03 -5.54 1.04
N ILE A 18 2.12 -4.80 0.85
CA ILE A 18 3.25 -5.22 0.01
C ILE A 18 3.90 -6.50 0.59
N ASP A 19 4.06 -6.58 1.91
CA ASP A 19 4.59 -7.78 2.57
C ASP A 19 3.66 -8.98 2.39
N LEU A 20 2.33 -8.78 2.44
CA LEU A 20 1.36 -9.85 2.15
C LEU A 20 1.42 -10.31 0.68
N LEU A 21 1.62 -9.39 -0.25
CA LEU A 21 1.84 -9.70 -1.66
C LEU A 21 3.14 -10.49 -1.87
N HIS A 22 4.23 -10.08 -1.23
CA HIS A 22 5.50 -10.80 -1.28
C HIS A 22 5.37 -12.21 -0.71
N LYS A 23 4.74 -12.38 0.45
CA LYS A 23 4.44 -13.71 1.02
C LYS A 23 3.63 -14.58 0.06
N CYS A 24 2.60 -14.01 -0.58
CA CYS A 24 1.83 -14.75 -1.58
C CYS A 24 2.71 -15.20 -2.76
N HIS A 25 3.61 -14.35 -3.25
CA HIS A 25 4.55 -14.70 -4.32
C HIS A 25 5.57 -15.76 -3.91
N GLU A 26 6.05 -15.72 -2.66
CA GLU A 26 6.98 -16.71 -2.11
C GLU A 26 6.30 -18.08 -1.95
N GLU A 27 5.06 -18.11 -1.45
CA GLU A 27 4.28 -19.34 -1.30
C GLU A 27 3.84 -19.93 -2.65
N LYS A 28 3.55 -19.07 -3.63
CA LYS A 28 2.95 -19.44 -4.92
C LYS A 28 3.83 -19.08 -6.10
N GLN A 29 5.09 -19.52 -6.07
CA GLN A 29 6.10 -19.19 -7.09
C GLN A 29 5.62 -19.45 -8.54
N LEU A 30 4.97 -20.59 -8.80
CA LEU A 30 4.40 -20.92 -10.11
C LEU A 30 3.03 -20.27 -10.35
N GLY A 31 2.28 -19.99 -9.27
CA GLY A 31 0.94 -19.40 -9.30
C GLY A 31 0.90 -17.90 -9.57
N LYS A 32 2.04 -17.20 -9.40
CA LYS A 32 2.20 -15.77 -9.68
C LYS A 32 1.79 -15.40 -11.11
N MET A 33 2.18 -16.23 -12.08
CA MET A 33 1.86 -16.00 -13.50
C MET A 33 0.39 -16.27 -13.84
N PHE A 34 -0.33 -17.01 -12.99
CA PHE A 34 -1.74 -17.35 -13.18
C PHE A 34 -2.69 -16.46 -12.36
N GLY A 35 -2.19 -15.37 -11.76
CA GLY A 35 -3.00 -14.41 -11.03
C GLY A 35 -3.47 -14.88 -9.65
N GLN A 36 -2.81 -15.88 -9.06
CA GLN A 36 -3.19 -16.41 -7.73
C GLN A 36 -2.96 -15.44 -6.56
N CYS A 37 -2.27 -14.32 -6.80
CA CYS A 37 -2.05 -13.23 -5.86
C CYS A 37 -2.82 -11.94 -6.22
N SER A 38 -3.72 -12.00 -7.20
CA SER A 38 -4.47 -10.85 -7.74
C SER A 38 -5.19 -10.02 -6.68
N TYR A 39 -5.71 -10.66 -5.62
CA TYR A 39 -6.33 -9.96 -4.50
C TYR A 39 -5.36 -9.01 -3.79
N TRP A 40 -4.14 -9.47 -3.50
CA TRP A 40 -3.11 -8.66 -2.87
C TRP A 40 -2.52 -7.64 -3.83
N ASP A 41 -2.38 -7.99 -5.12
CA ASP A 41 -1.99 -7.03 -6.16
C ASP A 41 -2.97 -5.85 -6.24
N GLU A 42 -4.28 -6.13 -6.23
CA GLU A 42 -5.31 -5.10 -6.22
C GLU A 42 -5.27 -4.27 -4.94
N ALA A 43 -5.12 -4.90 -3.77
CA ALA A 43 -5.02 -4.21 -2.49
C ALA A 43 -3.83 -3.23 -2.46
N VAL A 44 -2.65 -3.67 -2.92
CA VAL A 44 -1.44 -2.84 -3.03
C VAL A 44 -1.66 -1.69 -4.03
N TRP A 45 -2.27 -1.96 -5.19
CA TRP A 45 -2.57 -0.93 -6.17
C TRP A 45 -3.49 0.15 -5.62
N GLN A 46 -4.58 -0.23 -4.95
CA GLN A 46 -5.52 0.72 -4.35
C GLN A 46 -4.84 1.54 -3.26
N CYS A 47 -4.03 0.91 -2.40
CA CYS A 47 -3.35 1.60 -1.29
C CYS A 47 -2.34 2.63 -1.82
N THR A 48 -1.43 2.21 -2.71
CA THR A 48 -0.41 3.10 -3.28
C THR A 48 -1.03 4.23 -4.11
N LYS A 49 -2.20 4.00 -4.73
CA LYS A 49 -2.99 5.06 -5.37
C LYS A 49 -3.53 6.06 -4.35
N LYS A 50 -4.11 5.61 -3.25
CA LYS A 50 -4.59 6.50 -2.17
C LYS A 50 -3.47 7.30 -1.54
N GLU A 51 -2.32 6.67 -1.31
CA GLU A 51 -1.11 7.34 -0.82
C GLU A 51 -0.63 8.43 -1.79
N ARG A 52 -0.61 8.15 -3.09
CA ARG A 52 -0.27 9.16 -4.11
C ARG A 52 -1.23 10.35 -4.09
N ILE A 53 -2.54 10.10 -3.98
CA ILE A 53 -3.55 11.16 -3.91
C ILE A 53 -3.32 11.98 -2.64
N TRP A 54 -3.14 11.34 -1.49
CA TRP A 54 -2.85 12.03 -0.23
C TRP A 54 -1.62 12.93 -0.32
N ARG A 55 -0.51 12.43 -0.89
CA ARG A 55 0.69 13.24 -1.14
C ARG A 55 0.42 14.44 -2.04
N ARG A 56 -0.43 14.29 -3.05
CA ARG A 56 -0.79 15.37 -3.97
C ARG A 56 -1.60 16.46 -3.26
N ASP A 57 -2.51 16.05 -2.38
CA ASP A 57 -3.40 16.95 -1.66
C ASP A 57 -2.67 17.70 -0.53
N ASN A 58 -1.64 17.09 0.07
CA ASN A 58 -0.98 17.62 1.26
C ASN A 58 0.42 18.21 1.00
N ASN A 59 1.11 17.82 -0.07
CA ASN A 59 2.42 18.42 -0.35
C ASN A 59 2.28 19.86 -0.86
N PRO A 60 3.09 20.80 -0.35
CA PRO A 60 3.07 22.16 -0.83
C PRO A 60 3.56 22.23 -2.30
N LYS A 61 2.87 23.00 -3.14
CA LYS A 61 3.17 23.13 -4.58
C LYS A 61 4.54 23.74 -4.88
N TYR A 62 4.98 24.69 -4.06
CA TYR A 62 6.15 25.54 -4.32
C TYR A 62 7.20 25.51 -3.22
N SER A 63 7.10 24.58 -2.26
CA SER A 63 8.11 24.45 -1.20
C SER A 63 8.57 23.02 -1.03
N ARG A 64 9.68 22.84 -0.30
CA ARG A 64 10.27 21.53 -0.05
C ARG A 64 9.23 20.61 0.59
N ARG A 65 9.03 19.41 0.02
CA ARG A 65 8.15 18.38 0.59
C ARG A 65 8.63 18.06 2.01
N ARG A 66 7.76 18.24 3.00
CA ARG A 66 8.04 17.97 4.42
C ARG A 66 7.46 16.65 4.92
N ILE A 67 6.62 16.00 4.11
CA ILE A 67 5.84 14.87 4.56
C ILE A 67 6.73 13.63 4.62
N GLU A 68 7.13 13.25 5.83
CA GLU A 68 7.63 11.92 6.14
C GLU A 68 6.45 10.96 6.12
N LEU A 69 6.45 10.03 5.16
CA LEU A 69 5.37 9.07 4.94
C LEU A 69 5.45 7.93 5.96
N ARG A 70 5.16 8.24 7.22
CA ARG A 70 5.13 7.23 8.26
C ARG A 70 3.84 6.43 8.21
N ASN A 71 2.69 7.12 8.24
CA ASN A 71 1.36 6.51 8.30
C ASN A 71 0.42 7.19 7.28
N LEU A 72 -0.47 6.41 6.69
CA LEU A 72 -1.56 6.87 5.84
C LEU A 72 -2.79 7.20 6.71
N PRO A 73 -3.37 8.41 6.61
CA PRO A 73 -4.54 8.76 7.41
C PRO A 73 -5.74 7.86 7.11
N GLU A 74 -6.55 7.55 8.14
CA GLU A 74 -7.75 6.70 8.03
C GLU A 74 -8.72 7.16 6.93
N SER A 75 -8.82 8.46 6.66
CA SER A 75 -9.65 9.02 5.59
C SER A 75 -9.24 8.56 4.18
N TYR A 76 -8.00 8.08 4.01
CA TYR A 76 -7.47 7.56 2.75
C TYR A 76 -7.40 6.02 2.72
N TRP A 77 -7.85 5.34 3.77
CA TRP A 77 -7.82 3.89 3.83
C TRP A 77 -8.74 3.24 2.80
N THR A 78 -8.32 2.09 2.30
CA THR A 78 -9.11 1.23 1.41
C THR A 78 -9.98 0.29 2.25
N PRO A 79 -11.03 -0.33 1.69
CA PRO A 79 -11.82 -1.33 2.41
C PRO A 79 -10.99 -2.50 2.95
N VAL A 80 -9.89 -2.85 2.26
CA VAL A 80 -8.96 -3.90 2.72
C VAL A 80 -8.23 -3.46 4.00
N LEU A 81 -7.76 -2.22 4.07
CA LEU A 81 -7.12 -1.69 5.28
C LEU A 81 -8.10 -1.62 6.45
N GLN A 82 -9.35 -1.19 6.21
CA GLN A 82 -10.38 -1.18 7.25
C GLN A 82 -10.62 -2.57 7.82
N ARG A 83 -10.79 -3.57 6.93
CA ARG A 83 -10.93 -4.97 7.36
C ARG A 83 -9.72 -5.46 8.16
N LEU A 84 -8.50 -5.14 7.72
CA LEU A 84 -7.29 -5.55 8.45
C LEU A 84 -7.18 -4.90 9.82
N ARG A 85 -7.68 -3.67 10.01
CA ARG A 85 -7.81 -3.05 11.34
C ARG A 85 -8.84 -3.79 12.19
N ASP A 86 -10.01 -4.08 11.62
CA ASP A 86 -11.07 -4.81 12.35
C ASP A 86 -10.60 -6.21 12.79
N GLU A 87 -9.73 -6.83 12.00
CA GLU A 87 -9.05 -8.10 12.33
C GLU A 87 -7.86 -7.94 13.30
N GLY A 88 -7.52 -6.72 13.72
CA GLY A 88 -6.39 -6.43 14.61
C GLY A 88 -5.02 -6.68 13.99
N LYS A 89 -4.91 -6.62 12.66
CA LYS A 89 -3.66 -6.86 11.91
C LYS A 89 -2.82 -5.59 11.70
N ILE A 90 -3.45 -4.43 11.73
CA ILE A 90 -2.80 -3.12 11.59
C ILE A 90 -3.43 -2.12 12.58
N ASP A 91 -2.60 -1.18 13.06
CA ASP A 91 -2.97 -0.12 14.01
C ASP A 91 -2.99 1.27 13.36
#